data_AF-A0AAV9ELA9-F1
#
_entry.id   AF-A0AAV9ELA9-F1
#
_cell.length_a   1.000
_cell.length_b   1.000
_cell.length_c   1.000
_cell.angle_alpha   90.00
_cell.angle_beta   90.00
_cell.angle_gamma   90.00
#
_symmetry.space_group_name_H-M   'P 1'
#
loop_
_entity.id
_entity.type
_entity.pdbx_description
1 polymer ?
#
loop_
_entity_poly.entity_id
_entity_poly.type
_entity_poly.pdbx_seq_one_letter_code
_entity_poly.pdbx_strand_id
1 'polypeptide(L)'
;MEKLMQASLVGDVTALLGVLPDDTLFDQMVRTPVTQTPLHVASLRGHTAFASEMLRVKPELSRTRNHDGYYPIHLASMWGRVDIVREMVAAEKSLAHLCDVNGHTALHCAAANNQVEVLEALLKEEPGLAREVTGQGETALHVALKNFMIGAATHLIAHCKDILNVADGSRNTALHYAAARKQVQESFDHQI
;
A
#
# COMPACT_ATOMS: atom_id res chain seq x y z
N MET A 1 -24.60 -9.73 0.63
CA MET A 1 -23.44 -8.84 0.87
C MET A 1 -23.01 -8.82 2.34
N GLU A 2 -23.91 -8.57 3.30
CA GLU A 2 -23.56 -8.44 4.73
C GLU A 2 -22.79 -9.65 5.30
N LYS A 3 -23.24 -10.89 5.02
CA LYS A 3 -22.55 -12.10 5.48
C LYS A 3 -21.10 -12.21 4.98
N LEU A 4 -20.87 -11.86 3.71
CA LEU A 4 -19.53 -11.90 3.12
C LEU A 4 -18.62 -10.82 3.73
N MET A 5 -19.17 -9.63 3.98
CA MET A 5 -18.45 -8.56 4.69
C MET A 5 -18.11 -8.98 6.13
N GLN A 6 -19.04 -9.61 6.86
CA GLN A 6 -18.77 -10.15 8.20
C GLN A 6 -17.67 -11.23 8.18
N ALA A 7 -17.74 -12.16 7.22
CA ALA A 7 -16.69 -13.16 7.03
C ALA A 7 -15.32 -12.51 6.81
N SER A 8 -15.26 -11.45 6.00
CA SER A 8 -14.02 -10.72 5.76
C SER A 8 -13.50 -9.95 6.97
N LEU A 9 -14.36 -9.54 7.90
CA LEU A 9 -13.94 -8.86 9.14
C LEU A 9 -13.18 -9.80 10.07
N VAL A 10 -13.59 -11.07 10.11
CA VAL A 10 -13.00 -12.09 10.99
C VAL A 10 -12.05 -13.07 10.26
N GLY A 11 -11.96 -13.00 8.93
CA GLY A 11 -11.13 -13.89 8.12
C GLY A 11 -11.71 -15.30 7.94
N ASP A 12 -13.03 -15.45 8.02
CA ASP A 12 -13.69 -16.76 7.94
C ASP A 12 -13.76 -17.26 6.48
N VAL A 13 -12.81 -18.11 6.12
CA VAL A 13 -12.74 -18.75 4.80
C VAL A 13 -13.91 -19.73 4.60
N THR A 14 -14.40 -20.38 5.65
CA THR A 14 -15.52 -21.34 5.52
C THR A 14 -16.80 -20.60 5.14
N ALA A 15 -17.08 -19.48 5.80
CA ALA A 15 -18.20 -18.61 5.46
C ALA A 15 -18.06 -18.02 4.06
N LEU A 16 -16.84 -17.65 3.62
CA LEU A 16 -16.56 -17.25 2.24
C LEU A 16 -16.97 -18.34 1.25
N LEU A 17 -16.45 -19.55 1.42
CA LEU A 17 -16.72 -20.69 0.54
C LEU A 17 -18.22 -21.04 0.49
N GLY A 18 -18.93 -20.88 1.60
CA GLY A 18 -20.38 -21.06 1.66
C GLY A 18 -21.19 -20.03 0.86
N VAL A 19 -20.60 -18.88 0.52
CA VAL A 19 -21.25 -17.80 -0.27
C VAL A 19 -20.93 -17.91 -1.76
N LEU A 20 -19.86 -18.61 -2.15
CA LEU A 20 -19.45 -18.77 -3.56
C LEU A 20 -20.52 -19.32 -4.52
N PRO A 21 -21.46 -20.19 -4.13
CA PRO A 21 -22.52 -20.64 -5.03
C PRO A 21 -23.43 -19.51 -5.54
N ASP A 22 -23.43 -18.34 -4.89
CA ASP A 22 -24.23 -17.17 -5.27
C ASP A 22 -23.37 -16.12 -6.00
N ASP A 23 -23.13 -16.37 -7.29
CA ASP A 23 -22.33 -15.47 -8.15
C ASP A 23 -22.91 -14.06 -8.25
N THR A 24 -24.23 -13.89 -8.06
CA THR A 24 -24.91 -12.59 -8.17
C THR A 24 -24.40 -11.57 -7.15
N LEU A 25 -23.87 -12.05 -6.02
CA LEU A 25 -23.42 -11.23 -4.91
C LEU A 25 -22.12 -10.49 -5.23
N PHE A 26 -21.19 -11.15 -5.93
CA PHE A 26 -19.93 -10.53 -6.38
C PHE A 26 -20.16 -9.58 -7.56
N ASP A 27 -21.08 -9.96 -8.42
CA ASP A 27 -21.52 -9.18 -9.57
C ASP A 27 -22.11 -7.82 -9.17
N GLN A 28 -22.84 -7.77 -8.06
CA GLN A 28 -23.32 -6.52 -7.45
C GLN A 28 -22.17 -5.68 -6.85
N MET A 29 -21.11 -6.32 -6.35
CA MET A 29 -19.97 -5.60 -5.78
C MET A 29 -19.16 -4.87 -6.85
N VAL A 30 -19.08 -5.38 -8.08
CA VAL A 30 -18.38 -4.68 -9.17
C VAL A 30 -19.23 -3.52 -9.75
N ARG A 31 -20.55 -3.64 -9.67
CA ARG A 31 -21.51 -2.70 -10.31
C ARG A 31 -22.04 -1.60 -9.41
N THR A 32 -21.85 -1.69 -8.10
CA THR A 32 -22.23 -0.63 -7.15
C THR A 32 -21.02 0.24 -6.84
N PRO A 33 -21.17 1.54 -6.54
CA PRO A 33 -20.12 2.31 -5.91
C PRO A 33 -19.88 1.73 -4.50
N VAL A 34 -19.10 0.66 -4.43
CA VAL A 34 -18.78 -0.05 -3.19
C VAL A 34 -17.94 0.83 -2.29
N THR A 35 -18.38 0.97 -1.04
CA THR A 35 -17.64 1.69 -0.01
C THR A 35 -16.36 0.95 0.38
N GLN A 36 -16.41 -0.39 0.46
CA GLN A 36 -15.27 -1.30 0.59
C GLN A 36 -15.64 -2.71 0.11
N THR A 37 -14.71 -3.40 -0.56
CA THR A 37 -14.88 -4.83 -0.88
C THR A 37 -14.35 -5.72 0.26
N PRO A 38 -14.79 -6.98 0.39
CA PRO A 38 -14.22 -7.97 1.31
C PRO A 38 -12.69 -8.09 1.20
N LEU A 39 -12.13 -7.96 0.00
CA LEU A 39 -10.68 -8.00 -0.21
C LEU A 39 -9.98 -6.78 0.41
N HIS A 40 -10.60 -5.59 0.40
CA HIS A 40 -10.08 -4.43 1.14
C HIS A 40 -10.04 -4.70 2.64
N VAL A 41 -11.12 -5.25 3.20
CA VAL A 41 -11.22 -5.55 4.63
C VAL A 41 -10.16 -6.58 5.03
N ALA A 42 -10.05 -7.69 4.29
CA ALA A 42 -9.05 -8.72 4.55
C ALA A 42 -7.62 -8.17 4.44
N SER A 43 -7.35 -7.32 3.43
CA SER A 43 -6.06 -6.66 3.23
C SER A 43 -5.69 -5.70 4.35
N LEU A 44 -6.66 -4.96 4.90
CA LEU A 44 -6.44 -4.09 6.05
C LEU A 44 -6.19 -4.92 7.33
N ARG A 45 -6.98 -5.96 7.54
CA ARG A 45 -6.96 -6.79 8.75
C ARG A 45 -5.82 -7.81 8.78
N GLY A 46 -5.23 -8.14 7.63
CA GLY A 46 -4.16 -9.15 7.54
C GLY A 46 -4.69 -10.58 7.49
N HIS A 47 -5.91 -10.79 7.01
CA HIS A 47 -6.50 -12.12 6.88
C HIS A 47 -6.00 -12.81 5.60
N THR A 48 -4.74 -13.26 5.62
CA THR A 48 -4.04 -13.77 4.44
C THR A 48 -4.82 -14.88 3.74
N ALA A 49 -5.20 -15.95 4.44
CA ALA A 49 -5.92 -17.07 3.83
C ALA A 49 -7.26 -16.66 3.17
N PHE A 50 -7.96 -15.70 3.77
CA PHE A 50 -9.18 -15.15 3.18
C PHE A 50 -8.87 -14.32 1.93
N ALA A 51 -7.82 -13.50 1.97
CA ALA A 51 -7.37 -12.72 0.83
C ALA A 51 -6.89 -13.62 -0.33
N SER A 52 -6.11 -14.67 -0.05
CA SER A 52 -5.64 -15.64 -1.04
C SER A 52 -6.81 -16.30 -1.75
N GLU A 53 -7.80 -16.77 -0.97
CA GLU A 53 -8.97 -17.44 -1.53
C GLU A 53 -9.82 -16.46 -2.35
N MET A 54 -9.97 -15.22 -1.88
CA MET A 54 -10.66 -14.17 -2.63
C MET A 54 -9.97 -13.83 -3.96
N LEU A 55 -8.63 -13.73 -3.95
CA LEU A 55 -7.83 -13.50 -5.17
C LEU A 55 -7.98 -14.68 -6.15
N ARG A 56 -8.14 -15.91 -5.65
CA ARG A 56 -8.36 -17.11 -6.46
C ARG A 56 -9.74 -17.13 -7.12
N VAL A 57 -10.78 -16.77 -6.38
CA VAL A 57 -12.19 -16.90 -6.83
C VAL A 57 -12.69 -15.67 -7.59
N LYS A 58 -12.23 -14.47 -7.22
CA LYS A 58 -12.68 -13.17 -7.77
C LYS A 58 -11.49 -12.22 -7.93
N PRO A 59 -10.51 -12.53 -8.79
CA PRO A 59 -9.29 -11.74 -8.97
C PRO A 59 -9.55 -10.28 -9.36
N GLU A 60 -10.67 -9.97 -10.02
CA GLU A 60 -11.08 -8.62 -10.41
C GLU A 60 -11.21 -7.65 -9.22
N LEU A 61 -11.48 -8.16 -8.01
CA LEU A 61 -11.58 -7.35 -6.80
C LEU A 61 -10.24 -6.72 -6.41
N SER A 62 -9.11 -7.26 -6.88
CA SER A 62 -7.78 -6.67 -6.68
C SER A 62 -7.60 -5.32 -7.38
N ARG A 63 -8.37 -5.06 -8.45
CA ARG A 63 -8.38 -3.81 -9.23
C ARG A 63 -9.57 -2.92 -8.93
N THR A 64 -10.33 -3.21 -7.88
CA THR A 64 -11.45 -2.37 -7.46
C THR A 64 -10.97 -1.36 -6.43
N ARG A 65 -11.30 -0.08 -6.60
CA ARG A 65 -11.04 0.95 -5.59
C ARG A 65 -12.17 1.03 -4.58
N ASN A 66 -11.84 1.31 -3.32
CA ASN A 66 -12.81 1.69 -2.30
C ASN A 66 -13.21 3.17 -2.42
N HIS A 67 -14.07 3.67 -1.52
CA HIS A 67 -14.51 5.09 -1.56
C HIS A 67 -13.38 6.11 -1.35
N ASP A 68 -12.26 5.70 -0.71
CA ASP A 68 -11.09 6.56 -0.49
C ASP A 68 -10.14 6.54 -1.70
N GLY A 69 -10.45 5.73 -2.70
CA GLY A 69 -9.60 5.56 -3.89
C GLY A 69 -8.44 4.58 -3.69
N TYR A 70 -8.40 3.83 -2.59
CA TYR A 70 -7.41 2.79 -2.38
C TYR A 70 -7.79 1.49 -3.07
N TYR A 71 -6.79 0.78 -3.59
CA TYR A 71 -6.91 -0.63 -3.96
C TYR A 71 -6.56 -1.50 -2.73
N PRO A 72 -6.91 -2.79 -2.72
CA PRO A 72 -6.58 -3.67 -1.61
C PRO A 72 -5.09 -3.72 -1.28
N ILE A 73 -4.21 -3.68 -2.30
CA ILE A 73 -2.74 -3.68 -2.11
C ILE A 73 -2.24 -2.43 -1.37
N HIS A 74 -2.90 -1.27 -1.51
CA HIS A 74 -2.55 -0.06 -0.76
C HIS A 74 -2.84 -0.23 0.73
N LEU A 75 -3.99 -0.83 1.07
CA LEU A 75 -4.33 -1.12 2.46
C LEU A 75 -3.38 -2.17 3.06
N ALA A 76 -3.11 -3.26 2.33
CA ALA A 76 -2.13 -4.25 2.77
C ALA A 76 -0.76 -3.61 3.02
N SER A 77 -0.32 -2.72 2.14
CA SER A 77 0.98 -2.06 2.24
C SER A 77 1.05 -1.03 3.37
N MET A 78 -0.01 -0.27 3.59
CA MET A 78 -0.13 0.70 4.69
C MET A 78 -0.06 0.01 6.05
N TRP A 79 -0.69 -1.17 6.18
CA TRP A 79 -0.82 -1.91 7.43
C TRP A 79 0.20 -3.04 7.60
N GLY A 80 1.23 -3.11 6.75
CA GLY A 80 2.33 -4.06 6.89
C GLY A 80 1.94 -5.52 6.62
N ARG A 81 0.89 -5.80 5.83
CA ARG A 81 0.42 -7.16 5.53
C ARG A 81 1.25 -7.77 4.41
N VAL A 82 2.52 -8.06 4.71
CA VAL A 82 3.52 -8.45 3.72
C VAL A 82 3.11 -9.67 2.89
N ASP A 83 2.47 -10.66 3.50
CA ASP A 83 2.09 -11.89 2.81
C ASP A 83 0.99 -11.64 1.77
N ILE A 84 0.01 -10.80 2.12
CA ILE A 84 -1.04 -10.37 1.17
C ILE A 84 -0.43 -9.57 0.02
N VAL A 85 0.53 -8.68 0.30
CA VAL A 85 1.24 -7.93 -0.75
C VAL A 85 1.98 -8.90 -1.69
N ARG A 86 2.73 -9.86 -1.13
CA ARG A 86 3.43 -10.88 -1.93
C ARG A 86 2.48 -11.68 -2.80
N GLU A 87 1.35 -12.13 -2.25
CA GLU A 87 0.35 -12.89 -2.99
C GLU A 87 -0.28 -12.08 -4.13
N MET A 88 -0.60 -10.80 -3.89
CA MET A 88 -1.12 -9.92 -4.94
C MET A 88 -0.09 -9.72 -6.05
N VAL A 89 1.16 -9.41 -5.72
CA VAL A 89 2.21 -9.18 -6.72
C VAL A 89 2.58 -10.46 -7.47
N ALA A 90 2.54 -11.62 -6.79
CA ALA A 90 2.74 -12.92 -7.42
C ALA A 90 1.59 -13.31 -8.36
N ALA A 91 0.35 -12.96 -8.00
CA ALA A 91 -0.81 -13.17 -8.86
C ALA A 91 -0.75 -12.26 -10.10
N GLU A 92 -0.40 -10.98 -9.90
CA GLU A 92 -0.23 -10.04 -11.00
C GLU A 92 0.70 -8.87 -10.64
N LYS A 93 1.91 -8.86 -11.22
CA LYS A 93 2.95 -7.84 -10.98
C LYS A 93 2.48 -6.40 -11.16
N SER A 94 1.58 -6.16 -12.12
CA SER A 94 1.07 -4.82 -12.43
C SER A 94 0.27 -4.20 -11.27
N LEU A 95 -0.21 -5.00 -10.30
CA LEU A 95 -0.92 -4.51 -9.13
C LEU A 95 -0.04 -3.60 -8.25
N ALA A 96 1.27 -3.83 -8.23
CA ALA A 96 2.19 -3.01 -7.45
C ALA A 96 2.30 -1.57 -7.97
N HIS A 97 2.00 -1.37 -9.26
CA HIS A 97 2.08 -0.09 -9.98
C HIS A 97 0.75 0.67 -10.04
N LEU A 98 -0.30 0.14 -9.39
CA LEU A 98 -1.56 0.87 -9.27
C LEU A 98 -1.35 2.13 -8.43
N CYS A 99 -2.02 3.21 -8.81
CA CYS A 99 -1.95 4.49 -8.11
C CYS A 99 -3.30 4.84 -7.49
N ASP A 100 -3.29 5.27 -6.24
CA ASP A 100 -4.48 5.85 -5.59
C ASP A 100 -4.81 7.23 -6.18
N VAL A 101 -5.80 7.92 -5.60
CA VAL A 101 -6.24 9.25 -6.04
C VAL A 101 -5.18 10.34 -5.93
N ASN A 102 -4.14 10.14 -5.12
CA ASN A 102 -3.02 11.06 -4.93
C ASN A 102 -1.77 10.63 -5.73
N GLY A 103 -1.86 9.56 -6.52
CA GLY A 103 -0.72 8.99 -7.24
C GLY A 103 0.14 8.08 -6.38
N HIS A 104 -0.28 7.69 -5.17
CA HIS A 104 0.50 6.77 -4.34
C HIS A 104 0.40 5.34 -4.87
N THR A 105 1.55 4.71 -5.07
CA THR A 105 1.66 3.25 -5.24
C THR A 105 1.73 2.54 -3.90
N ALA A 106 1.68 1.20 -3.93
CA ALA A 106 1.92 0.34 -2.76
C ALA A 106 3.23 0.69 -2.02
N LEU A 107 4.29 1.02 -2.76
CA LEU A 107 5.59 1.42 -2.19
C LEU A 107 5.49 2.74 -1.41
N HIS A 108 4.77 3.72 -1.93
CA HIS A 108 4.52 5.00 -1.24
C HIS A 108 3.73 4.79 0.05
N CYS A 109 2.68 3.96 0.03
CA CYS A 109 1.89 3.65 1.22
C CYS A 109 2.74 2.96 2.30
N ALA A 110 3.59 2.00 1.93
CA ALA A 110 4.50 1.34 2.85
C ALA A 110 5.53 2.33 3.45
N ALA A 111 6.10 3.20 2.61
CA ALA A 111 7.04 4.23 3.04
C ALA A 111 6.42 5.24 4.01
N ALA A 112 5.19 5.67 3.74
CA ALA A 112 4.42 6.59 4.57
C ALA A 112 4.14 6.05 5.99
N ASN A 113 4.17 4.73 6.17
CA ASN A 113 3.78 4.03 7.40
C ASN A 113 4.91 3.17 8.00
N ASN A 114 6.16 3.40 7.56
CA ASN A 114 7.35 2.68 8.05
C ASN A 114 7.31 1.14 7.90
N GLN A 115 6.61 0.62 6.88
CA GLN A 115 6.47 -0.81 6.66
C GLN A 115 7.66 -1.36 5.86
N VAL A 116 8.82 -1.49 6.52
CA VAL A 116 10.09 -1.85 5.88
C VAL A 116 10.03 -3.21 5.18
N GLU A 117 9.40 -4.21 5.79
CA GLU A 117 9.26 -5.54 5.20
C GLU A 117 8.44 -5.53 3.90
N VAL A 118 7.45 -4.62 3.81
CA VAL A 118 6.66 -4.43 2.57
C VAL A 118 7.52 -3.74 1.50
N LEU A 119 8.32 -2.74 1.87
CA LEU A 119 9.27 -2.11 0.94
C LEU A 119 10.22 -3.16 0.36
N GLU A 120 10.81 -3.99 1.21
CA GLU A 120 11.70 -5.08 0.80
C GLU A 120 11.00 -6.05 -0.16
N ALA A 121 9.80 -6.50 0.18
CA ALA A 121 9.03 -7.42 -0.66
C ALA A 121 8.72 -6.81 -2.04
N LEU A 122 8.27 -5.57 -2.08
CA LEU A 122 7.92 -4.88 -3.34
C LEU A 122 9.16 -4.61 -4.21
N LEU A 123 10.24 -4.09 -3.61
CA LEU A 123 11.46 -3.74 -4.34
C LEU A 123 12.23 -4.97 -4.83
N LYS A 124 12.11 -6.10 -4.13
CA LYS A 124 12.67 -7.37 -4.57
C LYS A 124 12.02 -7.86 -5.87
N GLU A 125 10.70 -7.79 -5.96
CA GLU A 125 9.96 -8.29 -7.13
C GLU A 125 9.93 -7.27 -8.27
N GLU A 126 9.82 -5.99 -7.94
CA GLU A 126 9.65 -4.88 -8.87
C GLU A 126 10.56 -3.67 -8.49
N PRO A 127 11.88 -3.74 -8.74
CA PRO A 127 12.83 -2.67 -8.39
C PRO A 127 12.50 -1.30 -9.02
N GLY A 128 11.79 -1.31 -10.15
CA GLY A 128 11.35 -0.10 -10.85
C GLY A 128 10.42 0.79 -10.03
N LEU A 129 9.67 0.22 -9.07
CA LEU A 129 8.74 0.96 -8.21
C LEU A 129 9.41 2.09 -7.43
N ALA A 130 10.71 2.00 -7.14
CA ALA A 130 11.44 3.04 -6.45
C ALA A 130 11.37 4.40 -7.18
N ARG A 131 11.29 4.37 -8.51
CA ARG A 131 11.32 5.56 -9.38
C ARG A 131 9.94 6.17 -9.62
N GLU A 132 8.88 5.47 -9.26
CA GLU A 132 7.52 6.00 -9.37
C GLU A 132 7.36 7.22 -8.47
N VAL A 133 6.53 8.15 -8.91
CA VAL A 133 6.27 9.40 -8.20
C VAL A 133 4.78 9.64 -8.02
N THR A 134 4.44 10.27 -6.90
CA THR A 134 3.06 10.72 -6.62
C THR A 134 2.63 11.82 -7.58
N GLY A 135 1.36 12.24 -7.50
CA GLY A 135 0.88 13.43 -8.22
C GLY A 135 1.68 14.70 -7.93
N GLN A 136 2.40 14.75 -6.79
CA GLN A 136 3.23 15.88 -6.39
C GLN A 136 4.71 15.69 -6.77
N GLY A 137 5.03 14.66 -7.56
CA GLY A 137 6.41 14.34 -7.94
C GLY A 137 7.23 13.71 -6.82
N GLU A 138 6.61 13.32 -5.70
CA GLU A 138 7.32 12.73 -4.56
C GLU A 138 7.64 11.27 -4.84
N THR A 139 8.88 10.84 -4.65
CA THR A 139 9.22 9.39 -4.57
C THR A 139 8.85 8.82 -3.20
N ALA A 140 8.87 7.50 -3.05
CA ALA A 140 8.67 6.84 -1.75
C ALA A 140 9.64 7.36 -0.65
N LEU A 141 10.86 7.78 -1.02
CA LEU A 141 11.81 8.36 -0.07
C LEU A 141 11.37 9.75 0.43
N HIS A 142 10.84 10.59 -0.46
CA HIS A 142 10.27 11.89 -0.07
C HIS A 142 9.14 11.69 0.94
N VAL A 143 8.23 10.77 0.64
CA VAL A 143 7.10 10.42 1.52
C VAL A 143 7.59 9.92 2.88
N ALA A 144 8.57 9.02 2.93
CA ALA A 144 9.14 8.53 4.18
C ALA A 144 9.75 9.66 5.03
N LEU A 145 10.52 10.56 4.40
CA LEU A 145 11.19 11.66 5.10
C LEU A 145 10.20 12.72 5.62
N LYS A 146 9.19 13.06 4.82
CA LYS A 146 8.10 13.98 5.16
C LYS A 146 7.26 13.46 6.32
N ASN A 147 7.04 12.15 6.38
CA ASN A 147 6.27 11.50 7.44
C ASN A 147 7.12 11.04 8.62
N PHE A 148 8.42 11.33 8.67
CA PHE A 148 9.28 10.94 9.79
C PHE A 148 9.48 9.43 9.96
N MET A 149 9.34 8.67 8.88
CA MET A 149 9.47 7.21 8.85
C MET A 149 10.93 6.80 8.66
N ILE A 150 11.71 6.82 9.74
CA ILE A 150 13.16 6.62 9.72
C ILE A 150 13.57 5.25 9.17
N GLY A 151 12.85 4.18 9.51
CA GLY A 151 13.15 2.83 9.03
C GLY A 151 13.00 2.73 7.51
N ALA A 152 11.86 3.19 6.99
CA ALA A 152 11.60 3.27 5.56
C ALA A 152 12.63 4.15 4.83
N ALA A 153 12.91 5.35 5.34
CA ALA A 153 13.90 6.25 4.74
C ALA A 153 15.30 5.63 4.73
N THR A 154 15.73 5.01 5.82
CA THR A 154 17.04 4.34 5.92
C THR A 154 17.15 3.20 4.93
N HIS A 155 16.11 2.37 4.83
CA HIS A 155 16.06 1.27 3.88
C HIS A 155 16.16 1.77 2.42
N LEU A 156 15.34 2.76 2.06
CA LEU A 156 15.36 3.34 0.71
C LEU A 156 16.69 4.03 0.38
N ILE A 157 17.34 4.71 1.33
CA ILE A 157 18.66 5.31 1.12
C ILE A 157 19.73 4.24 0.88
N ALA A 158 19.68 3.14 1.61
CA ALA A 158 20.64 2.05 1.49
C ALA A 158 20.51 1.30 0.15
N HIS A 159 19.28 1.10 -0.33
CA HIS A 159 18.99 0.19 -1.44
C HIS A 159 18.56 0.87 -2.75
N CYS A 160 18.13 2.13 -2.72
CA CYS A 160 17.64 2.88 -3.89
C CYS A 160 18.44 4.17 -4.11
N LYS A 161 19.72 4.05 -4.47
CA LYS A 161 20.63 5.20 -4.59
C LYS A 161 20.27 6.16 -5.72
N ASP A 162 19.58 5.66 -6.74
CA ASP A 162 19.17 6.40 -7.92
C ASP A 162 18.05 7.40 -7.67
N ILE A 163 17.32 7.27 -6.56
CA ILE A 163 16.20 8.18 -6.22
C ILE A 163 16.61 9.32 -5.27
N LEU A 164 17.85 9.33 -4.78
CA LEU A 164 18.33 10.29 -3.77
C LEU A 164 18.32 11.75 -4.27
N ASN A 165 18.57 11.94 -5.55
CA ASN A 165 18.68 13.25 -6.19
C ASN A 165 17.44 13.64 -7.00
N VAL A 166 16.39 12.82 -6.98
CA VAL A 166 15.11 13.16 -7.61
C VAL A 166 14.52 14.35 -6.85
N ALA A 167 14.03 15.34 -7.59
CA ALA A 167 13.37 16.50 -7.03
C ALA A 167 11.85 16.34 -7.17
N ASP A 168 11.12 16.65 -6.10
CA ASP A 168 9.66 16.71 -6.11
C ASP A 168 9.13 17.89 -6.95
N GLY A 169 7.81 18.04 -7.02
CA GLY A 169 7.17 19.16 -7.72
C GLY A 169 7.52 20.54 -7.16
N SER A 170 8.05 20.63 -5.94
CA SER A 170 8.54 21.86 -5.30
C SER A 170 10.06 22.05 -5.46
N ARG A 171 10.72 21.20 -6.24
CA ARG A 171 12.19 21.16 -6.44
C ARG A 171 12.98 20.74 -5.19
N ASN A 172 12.32 20.14 -4.19
CA ASN A 172 12.97 19.58 -3.02
C ASN A 172 13.43 18.15 -3.33
N THR A 173 14.68 17.87 -3.01
CA THR A 173 15.23 16.50 -2.99
C THR A 173 15.15 15.90 -1.59
N ALA A 174 15.40 14.60 -1.44
CA ALA A 174 15.51 13.94 -0.14
C ALA A 174 16.43 14.68 0.85
N LEU A 175 17.51 15.32 0.36
CA LEU A 175 18.42 16.09 1.20
C LEU A 175 17.77 17.35 1.80
N HIS A 176 16.85 18.01 1.08
CA HIS A 176 16.14 19.19 1.59
C HIS A 176 15.29 18.82 2.82
N TYR A 177 14.57 17.69 2.75
CA TYR A 177 13.80 17.18 3.88
C TYR A 177 14.69 16.74 5.05
N ALA A 178 15.82 16.09 4.79
CA ALA A 178 16.76 15.69 5.83
C ALA A 178 17.40 16.89 6.55
N ALA A 179 17.78 17.94 5.81
CA ALA A 179 18.38 19.15 6.36
C ALA A 179 17.40 19.95 7.22
N ALA A 180 16.15 20.12 6.77
CA ALA A 180 15.11 20.80 7.55
C ALA A 180 14.88 20.13 8.91
N ARG A 181 14.99 18.79 8.98
CA ARG A 181 14.84 18.05 10.25
C ARG A 181 15.97 18.30 11.23
N LYS A 182 17.22 18.33 10.76
CA LYS A 182 18.38 18.60 11.62
C LYS A 182 18.23 19.96 12.30
N GLN A 183 17.77 20.97 11.56
CA GLN A 183 17.52 22.31 12.08
C GLN A 183 16.40 22.34 13.13
N VAL A 184 15.30 21.59 12.91
CA VAL A 184 14.22 21.49 13.89
C VAL A 184 14.70 20.79 15.17
N GLN A 185 15.43 19.69 15.06
CA GLN A 185 15.97 18.97 16.23
C GLN A 185 16.92 19.86 17.04
N GLU A 186 17.86 20.54 16.38
CA GLU A 186 18.80 21.47 17.04
C GLU A 186 18.07 22.63 17.73
N SER A 187 16.96 23.11 17.17
CA SER A 187 16.17 24.20 17.78
C SER A 187 15.47 23.81 19.09
N PHE A 188 15.13 22.53 19.27
CA PHE A 188 14.57 22.03 20.53
C PHE A 188 15.67 21.74 21.56
N ASP A 189 16.83 21.23 21.11
CA ASP A 189 17.95 20.92 22.02
C ASP A 189 18.61 22.18 22.62
N HIS A 190 18.45 23.36 21.99
CA HIS A 190 18.94 24.64 22.52
C HIS A 190 17.94 25.35 23.46
N GLN A 191 16.77 24.76 23.72
CA GLN A 191 15.72 25.34 24.59
C GLN A 191 15.56 24.63 25.95
N ILE A 192 16.48 23.71 26.28
CA ILE A 192 16.58 22.97 27.56
C ILE A 192 17.93 23.25 28.22
#